data_AF-A0A072P0S1-F1
#
_entry.id   AF-A0A072P0S1-F1
#
_cell.length_a   1.000
_cell.length_b   1.000
_cell.length_c   1.000
_cell.angle_alpha   90.00
_cell.angle_beta   90.00
_cell.angle_gamma   90.00
#
_symmetry.space_group_name_H-M   'P 1'
#
loop_
_entity.id
_entity.type
_entity.pdbx_description
1 polymer ?
#
loop_
_entity_poly.entity_id
_entity_poly.type
_entity_poly.pdbx_seq_one_letter_code
_entity_poly.pdbx_strand_id
1 'polypeptide(L)' 'MEFVLSCKGSAEPCEVTFDHDNGRYMLRKADRSGEFFNTPQQLVEWIEENWTIKDFYDPEEFIKMVNEIKNNL' A
#
# COMPACT_ATOMS: atom_id res chain seq x y z
N MET A 1 9.35 5.25 4.54
CA MET A 1 9.38 4.40 3.33
C MET A 1 8.21 4.79 2.45
N GLU A 2 8.33 4.75 1.12
CA GLU A 2 7.22 5.07 0.22
C GLU A 2 7.21 4.08 -0.96
N PHE A 3 6.02 3.62 -1.32
CA PHE A 3 5.78 2.73 -2.44
C PHE A 3 4.78 3.36 -3.38
N VAL A 4 5.04 3.24 -4.68
CA VAL A 4 4.15 3.71 -5.74
C VAL A 4 3.90 2.54 -6.66
N LEU A 5 2.65 2.10 -6.75
CA LEU A 5 2.25 0.92 -7.51
C LEU A 5 1.31 1.32 -8.65
N SER A 6 1.58 0.76 -9.83
CA SER A 6 0.70 0.95 -10.99
C SER A 6 -0.55 0.09 -10.87
N CYS A 7 -1.67 0.70 -10.48
CA CYS A 7 -2.96 0.03 -10.28
C CYS A 7 -3.84 0.10 -11.52
N LYS A 8 -4.61 -0.97 -11.75
CA LYS A 8 -5.65 -1.01 -12.78
C LYS A 8 -6.87 -0.22 -12.30
N GLY A 9 -7.58 0.39 -13.25
CA GLY A 9 -8.84 1.09 -12.96
C GLY A 9 -8.71 2.57 -12.61
N SER A 10 -7.49 3.14 -12.63
CA SER A 10 -7.27 4.59 -12.54
C SER A 10 -6.07 5.02 -13.37
N ALA A 11 -6.04 6.31 -13.72
CA ALA A 11 -4.87 6.93 -14.33
C ALA A 11 -3.76 7.23 -13.31
N GLU A 12 -4.13 7.30 -12.02
CA GLU A 12 -3.21 7.62 -10.93
C GLU A 12 -2.71 6.34 -10.25
N PRO A 13 -1.44 6.29 -9.81
CA PRO A 13 -0.89 5.15 -9.10
C PRO A 13 -1.45 5.07 -7.68
N CYS A 14 -1.51 3.85 -7.14
CA CYS A 14 -1.72 3.66 -5.70
C CYS A 14 -0.41 3.94 -4.96
N GLU A 15 -0.51 4.54 -3.80
CA GLU A 15 0.64 4.94 -3.00
C GLU A 15 0.52 4.38 -1.59
N VAL A 16 1.64 3.96 -1.02
CA VAL A 16 1.72 3.55 0.38
C VAL A 16 2.89 4.27 1.02
N THR A 17 2.60 5.11 2.02
CA THR A 17 3.60 5.96 2.68
C THR A 17 3.73 5.58 4.15
N PHE A 18 4.97 5.43 4.59
CA PHE A 18 5.39 5.14 5.96
C PHE A 18 6.12 6.36 6.51
N ASP A 19 5.44 7.11 7.36
CA ASP A 19 6.00 8.21 8.12
C ASP A 19 6.40 7.69 9.51
N HIS A 20 7.67 7.30 9.65
CA HIS A 20 8.21 6.77 10.89
C HIS A 20 8.40 7.84 11.97
N ASP A 21 8.60 9.10 11.57
CA ASP A 21 8.77 10.22 12.50
C ASP A 21 7.47 10.54 13.23
N ASN A 22 6.33 10.37 12.55
CA ASN A 22 5.00 10.62 13.13
C ASN A 22 4.23 9.34 13.47
N GLY A 23 4.80 8.15 13.20
CA GLY A 23 4.12 6.86 13.38
C GLY A 23 2.85 6.72 12.54
N ARG A 24 2.81 7.34 11.36
CA ARG A 24 1.63 7.39 10.49
C ARG A 24 1.85 6.56 9.23
N TYR A 25 0.86 5.74 8.93
CA TYR A 25 0.85 4.88 7.75
C TYR A 25 -0.31 5.31 6.87
N MET A 26 -0.03 5.64 5.61
CA MET A 26 -1.00 6.20 4.68
C MET A 26 -1.08 5.36 3.44
N LEU A 27 -2.28 5.22 2.89
CA LEU A 27 -2.53 4.54 1.64
C LEU A 27 -3.40 5.42 0.76
N ARG A 28 -3.05 5.56 -0.52
CA ARG A 28 -3.89 6.17 -1.55
C ARG A 28 -4.35 5.10 -2.53
N LYS A 29 -5.66 4.99 -2.71
CA LYS A 29 -6.32 4.08 -3.64
C LYS A 29 -6.39 4.67 -5.05
N ALA A 30 -6.64 3.80 -6.02
CA ALA A 30 -6.88 4.17 -7.41
C ALA A 30 -8.06 5.14 -7.58
N ASP A 31 -9.08 5.06 -6.71
CA ASP A 31 -10.27 5.93 -6.71
C ASP A 31 -10.02 7.33 -6.09
N ARG A 32 -8.76 7.67 -5.79
CA ARG A 32 -8.31 8.90 -5.12
C ARG A 32 -8.71 9.02 -3.65
N SER A 33 -9.39 8.03 -3.08
CA SER A 33 -9.57 7.97 -1.64
C SER A 33 -8.28 7.50 -0.96
N GLY A 34 -8.14 7.80 0.32
CA GLY A 34 -7.00 7.38 1.11
C GLY A 34 -7.39 6.98 2.51
N GLU A 35 -6.62 6.06 3.09
CA GLU A 35 -6.81 5.54 4.43
C GLU A 35 -5.56 5.81 5.27
N PHE A 36 -5.76 6.00 6.57
CA PHE A 36 -4.69 6.22 7.54
C PHE A 36 -4.74 5.11 8.59
N PHE A 37 -3.57 4.60 8.96
CA PHE A 37 -3.43 3.57 9.98
C PHE A 37 -2.43 4.03 11.05
N ASN A 38 -2.63 3.53 12.26
CA ASN A 38 -1.79 3.87 13.41
C ASN A 38 -0.67 2.85 13.64
N THR A 39 -0.79 1.65 13.06
CA THR A 39 0.23 0.61 13.12
C THR A 39 0.48 0.03 11.73
N PRO A 40 1.68 -0.49 11.47
CA PRO A 40 1.98 -1.07 10.16
C PRO A 40 1.26 -2.42 9.96
N GLN A 41 0.91 -3.13 11.05
CA GLN A 41 0.07 -4.33 11.01
C GLN A 41 -1.33 -4.01 10.46
N GLN A 42 -1.98 -2.94 10.93
CA GLN A 42 -3.30 -2.54 10.43
C GLN A 42 -3.27 -2.21 8.93
N LEU A 43 -2.20 -1.58 8.46
CA LEU A 43 -2.01 -1.31 7.04
C LEU A 43 -1.89 -2.61 6.23
N VAL A 44 -1.08 -3.56 6.69
CA VAL A 44 -0.91 -4.85 5.99
C VAL A 44 -2.21 -5.64 5.95
N GLU A 45 -2.92 -5.74 7.07
CA GLU A 45 -4.23 -6.40 7.13
C GLU A 45 -5.20 -5.78 6.12
N TRP A 46 -5.29 -4.45 6.09
CA TRP A 46 -6.14 -3.77 5.12
C TRP A 46 -5.73 -4.05 3.67
N ILE A 47 -4.43 -4.03 3.37
CA ILE A 47 -3.90 -4.33 2.02
C ILE A 47 -4.29 -5.75 1.61
N GLU A 48 -4.13 -6.75 2.49
CA GLU A 48 -4.45 -8.15 2.17
C GLU A 48 -5.96 -8.40 2.04
N GLU A 49 -6.80 -7.60 2.71
CA GLU A 49 -8.26 -7.68 2.61
C GLU A 49 -8.83 -6.96 1.38
N ASN A 50 -8.22 -5.85 0.96
CA ASN A 50 -8.79 -4.95 -0.05
C ASN A 50 -8.10 -5.03 -1.42
N TRP A 51 -6.83 -5.45 -1.45
CA TRP A 51 -6.03 -5.52 -2.67
C TRP A 51 -5.64 -6.94 -3.00
N THR A 52 -5.62 -7.23 -4.30
CA THR A 52 -5.13 -8.49 -4.84
C THR A 52 -4.06 -8.23 -5.89
N ILE A 53 -3.19 -9.20 -6.14
CA ILE A 53 -2.17 -9.12 -7.21
C ILE A 53 -2.76 -8.80 -8.59
N LYS A 54 -4.05 -9.06 -8.81
CA LYS A 54 -4.71 -8.81 -10.10
C LYS A 54 -5.06 -7.34 -10.31
N ASP A 55 -5.16 -6.57 -9.23
CA ASP A 55 -5.47 -5.14 -9.25
C ASP A 55 -4.30 -4.28 -9.72
N PHE A 56 -3.10 -4.88 -9.86
CA PHE A 56 -1.89 -4.18 -10.29
C PHE A 56 -1.44 -4.62 -11.68
N TYR A 57 -0.76 -3.71 -12.39
CA TYR A 57 -0.12 -4.02 -13.66
C TYR A 57 1.14 -4.86 -13.46
N ASP A 58 1.89 -4.60 -12.39
CA ASP A 58 3.06 -5.38 -11.97
C ASP A 58 2.77 -6.11 -10.64
N PRO A 59 2.47 -7.42 -10.71
CA PRO A 59 2.26 -8.23 -9.51
C PRO A 59 3.51 -8.38 -8.65
N GLU A 60 4.71 -8.34 -9.25
CA GLU A 60 5.97 -8.52 -8.52
C GLU A 60 6.26 -7.30 -7.63
N GLU A 61 5.97 -6.08 -8.11
CA GLU A 61 6.08 -4.86 -7.30
C GLU A 61 5.15 -4.91 -6.08
N PHE A 62 3.90 -5.35 -6.27
CA PHE A 62 2.96 -5.50 -5.16
C PHE A 62 3.45 -6.53 -4.13
N ILE A 63 3.88 -7.71 -4.58
CA ILE A 63 4.37 -8.77 -3.68
C ILE A 63 5.61 -8.29 -2.92
N LYS A 64 6.53 -7.60 -3.61
CA LYS A 64 7.74 -7.04 -3.01
C LYS A 64 7.38 -6.03 -1.93
N MET A 65 6.47 -5.10 -2.22
CA MET A 65 5.98 -4.13 -1.23
C MET A 65 5.43 -4.83 0.01
N VAL A 66 4.49 -5.77 -0.14
CA VAL A 66 3.89 -6.46 1.02
C VAL A 66 4.95 -7.18 1.86
N ASN A 67 5.93 -7.84 1.22
CA ASN A 67 7.02 -8.49 1.92
C ASN A 67 7.95 -7.50 2.63
N GLU A 68 8.28 -6.37 2.01
CA GLU A 68 9.11 -5.33 2.64
C GLU A 68 8.41 -4.74 3.86
N ILE A 69 7.10 -4.48 3.77
CA ILE A 69 6.34 -3.99 4.92
C ILE A 69 6.36 -5.03 6.04
N LYS A 70 6.06 -6.29 5.73
CA LYS A 70 6.04 -7.41 6.71
C LYS A 70 7.39 -7.64 7.38
N ASN A 71 8.49 -7.50 6.64
CA ASN A 71 9.85 -7.68 7.18
C ASN A 71 10.31 -6.51 8.06
N ASN A 72 9.66 -5.34 7.95
CA ASN A 72 9.93 -4.15 8.76
C ASN A 72 8.87 -3.91 9.85
N LEU A 73 7.97 -4.88 10.08
CA LEU A 73 7.11 -4.95 11.27
C LEU A 73 7.94 -5.33 12.51
#